data_AF-A0A933KWA7-F1
#
_entry.id   AF-A0A933KWA7-F1
#
_cell.length_a   1.000
_cell.length_b   1.000
_cell.length_c   1.000
_cell.angle_alpha   90.00
_cell.angle_beta   90.00
_cell.angle_gamma   90.00
#
_symmetry.space_group_name_H-M   'P 1'
#
loop_
_entity.id
_entity.type
_entity.pdbx_description
1 polymer ?
#
loop_
_entity_poly.entity_id
_entity_poly.type
_entity_poly.pdbx_seq_one_letter_code
_entity_poly.pdbx_strand_id
1 'polypeptide(L)'
;VDRDFGVVLQGWAILPNNTVPNSMAMEFNWLTINGKAGPATTPMLVKRGERVRIRIVNLGMDHHPMHLHGHQFSVTGTEGGRVRTTAVEPGNTVLVGVAQARDIEFVADNPGDWHFHCHLPHHMMNQMVSMVGPLMMSHANMPRPATDAPPNTGMVPGYPQDMFMVMDDLVAKPETYGLRRGWSGGTMGMMTIVRVLEPDLFEKIQSLKREQAPV
;
A
#
# COMPACT_ATOMS: atom_id res chain seq x y z
N VAL A 1 -20.69 -10.04 3.08
CA VAL A 1 -19.23 -10.04 2.80
C VAL A 1 -18.58 -10.70 3.99
N ASP A 2 -17.56 -11.51 3.75
CA ASP A 2 -16.89 -12.31 4.78
C ASP A 2 -15.74 -11.52 5.43
N ARG A 3 -15.11 -10.63 4.64
CA ARG A 3 -14.12 -9.66 5.10
C ARG A 3 -14.52 -8.25 4.65
N ASP A 4 -14.42 -7.27 5.55
CA ASP A 4 -14.66 -5.85 5.28
C ASP A 4 -13.45 -5.05 5.79
N PHE A 5 -12.82 -4.26 4.92
CA PHE A 5 -11.64 -3.45 5.22
C PHE A 5 -11.92 -1.96 5.03
N GLY A 6 -11.40 -1.14 5.94
CA GLY A 6 -11.33 0.31 5.78
C GLY A 6 -9.96 0.75 5.29
N VAL A 7 -9.95 1.57 4.24
CA VAL A 7 -8.78 2.19 3.64
C VAL A 7 -9.00 3.70 3.61
N VAL A 8 -8.16 4.42 4.32
CA VAL A 8 -8.12 5.88 4.35
C VAL A 8 -6.91 6.33 3.55
N LEU A 9 -7.15 7.08 2.47
CA LEU A 9 -6.11 7.70 1.66
C LEU A 9 -5.82 9.09 2.21
N GLN A 10 -4.54 9.40 2.38
CA GLN A 10 -4.07 10.66 2.95
C GLN A 10 -2.82 11.14 2.20
N GLY A 11 -2.64 12.46 2.17
CA GLY A 11 -1.44 13.13 1.67
C GLY A 11 -0.87 14.06 2.74
N TRP A 12 0.45 14.19 2.73
CA TRP A 12 1.22 14.99 3.67
C TRP A 12 2.25 15.84 2.91
N ALA A 13 2.48 17.05 3.40
CA ALA A 13 3.60 17.87 2.97
C ALA A 13 4.69 17.82 4.03
N ILE A 14 5.75 17.08 3.72
CA ILE A 14 6.93 16.87 4.56
C ILE A 14 8.08 17.63 3.92
N LEU A 15 8.36 18.84 4.42
CA LEU A 15 9.46 19.66 3.95
C LEU A 15 10.75 19.35 4.73
N PRO A 16 11.94 19.63 4.15
CA PRO A 16 13.19 19.57 4.90
C PRO A 16 13.10 20.35 6.21
N ASN A 17 13.55 19.74 7.31
CA ASN A 17 13.57 20.29 8.67
C ASN A 17 12.21 20.43 9.37
N ASN A 18 11.12 19.95 8.79
CA ASN A 18 9.84 19.87 9.50
C ASN A 18 9.82 18.69 10.47
N THR A 19 9.46 18.94 11.73
CA THR A 19 9.18 17.89 12.72
C THR A 19 7.72 17.43 12.69
N VAL A 20 6.84 18.20 12.04
CA VAL A 20 5.42 17.90 11.86
C VAL A 20 5.01 18.16 10.40
N PRO A 21 4.14 17.33 9.81
CA PRO A 21 3.61 17.57 8.46
C PRO A 21 2.89 18.93 8.36
N ASN A 22 3.12 19.66 7.27
CA ASN A 22 2.39 20.89 7.00
C ASN A 22 0.99 20.56 6.45
N SER A 23 -0.02 20.59 7.33
CA SER A 23 -1.41 20.32 6.96
C SER A 23 -2.10 21.46 6.19
N MET A 24 -1.44 22.63 6.06
CA MET A 24 -1.94 23.79 5.31
C MET A 24 -1.37 23.87 3.89
N ALA A 25 -0.45 22.96 3.53
CA ALA A 25 0.08 22.89 2.18
C ALA A 25 -1.01 22.50 1.18
N MET A 26 -0.86 22.95 -0.06
CA MET A 26 -1.70 22.54 -1.18
C MET A 26 -0.95 21.65 -2.18
N GLU A 27 0.32 21.36 -1.88
CA GLU A 27 1.17 20.44 -2.64
C GLU A 27 1.69 19.38 -1.68
N PHE A 28 1.31 18.13 -1.93
CA PHE A 28 1.63 16.99 -1.07
C PHE A 28 2.74 16.16 -1.71
N ASN A 29 3.72 15.76 -0.90
CA ASN A 29 4.88 15.01 -1.36
C ASN A 29 5.01 13.63 -0.72
N TRP A 30 4.15 13.31 0.24
CA TRP A 30 4.16 12.03 0.93
C TRP A 30 2.75 11.49 1.09
N LEU A 31 2.49 10.30 0.58
CA LEU A 31 1.15 9.75 0.49
C LEU A 31 1.06 8.40 1.21
N THR A 32 -0.09 8.14 1.82
CA THR A 32 -0.23 7.02 2.75
C THR A 32 -1.57 6.32 2.63
N ILE A 33 -1.57 5.03 2.99
CA ILE A 33 -2.77 4.25 3.27
C ILE A 33 -2.83 4.02 4.78
N ASN A 34 -3.92 4.44 5.43
CA ASN A 34 -4.13 4.33 6.87
C ASN A 34 -2.93 4.90 7.67
N GLY A 35 -2.42 6.07 7.26
CA GLY A 35 -1.31 6.77 7.91
C GLY A 35 0.09 6.18 7.67
N LYS A 36 0.23 5.11 6.89
CA LYS A 36 1.54 4.51 6.55
C LYS A 36 1.80 4.49 5.05
N ALA A 37 3.06 4.65 4.67
CA ALA A 37 3.54 4.41 3.31
C ALA A 37 4.12 2.99 3.20
N GLY A 38 4.10 2.40 2.01
CA GLY A 38 4.82 1.17 1.73
C GLY A 38 6.33 1.34 2.00
N PRO A 39 7.02 0.32 2.54
CA PRO A 39 6.54 -1.03 2.85
C PRO A 39 5.96 -1.18 4.28
N ALA A 40 5.77 -0.09 5.02
CA ALA A 40 5.29 -0.14 6.40
C ALA A 40 3.76 -0.37 6.54
N THR A 41 3.00 -0.28 5.45
CA THR A 41 1.56 -0.58 5.40
C THR A 41 1.27 -2.01 5.86
N THR A 42 0.08 -2.25 6.41
CA THR A 42 -0.32 -3.59 6.86
C THR A 42 -1.07 -4.30 5.74
N PRO A 43 -0.61 -5.49 5.31
CA PRO A 43 -1.32 -6.28 4.31
C PRO A 43 -2.75 -6.65 4.75
N MET A 44 -3.68 -6.63 3.80
CA MET A 44 -5.05 -7.11 3.99
C MET A 44 -5.07 -8.63 3.78
N LEU A 45 -5.24 -9.39 4.85
CA LEU A 45 -5.27 -10.85 4.81
C LEU A 45 -6.68 -11.36 4.54
N VAL A 46 -6.84 -12.18 3.51
CA VAL A 46 -8.11 -12.82 3.16
C VAL A 46 -7.91 -14.32 2.93
N LYS A 47 -8.89 -15.12 3.29
CA LYS A 47 -8.90 -16.56 3.02
C LYS A 47 -9.45 -16.80 1.63
N ARG A 48 -8.86 -17.75 0.89
CA ARG A 48 -9.35 -18.14 -0.44
C ARG A 48 -10.85 -18.43 -0.40
N GLY A 49 -11.59 -17.86 -1.34
CA GLY A 49 -13.04 -18.01 -1.48
C GLY A 49 -13.87 -16.99 -0.70
N GLU A 50 -13.27 -16.17 0.17
CA GLU A 50 -14.01 -15.12 0.88
C GLU A 50 -14.50 -14.02 -0.08
N ARG A 51 -15.71 -13.52 0.17
CA ARG A 51 -16.22 -12.29 -0.42
C ARG A 51 -15.69 -11.10 0.35
N VAL A 52 -14.83 -10.31 -0.29
CA VAL A 52 -14.12 -9.19 0.32
C VAL A 52 -14.79 -7.88 -0.06
N ARG A 53 -14.90 -6.96 0.90
CA ARG A 53 -15.19 -5.54 0.66
C ARG A 53 -14.01 -4.69 1.09
N ILE A 54 -13.63 -3.72 0.26
CA ILE A 54 -12.70 -2.66 0.62
C ILE A 54 -13.44 -1.34 0.49
N ARG A 55 -13.50 -0.60 1.60
CA ARG A 55 -14.09 0.74 1.70
C ARG A 55 -12.97 1.75 1.65
N ILE A 56 -12.93 2.51 0.58
CA ILE A 56 -11.88 3.48 0.34
C ILE A 56 -12.46 4.86 0.58
N VAL A 57 -11.88 5.61 1.49
CA VAL A 57 -12.22 7.03 1.70
C VAL A 57 -10.98 7.86 1.46
N ASN A 58 -11.14 8.92 0.68
CA ASN A 58 -10.05 9.85 0.41
C ASN A 58 -10.17 11.10 1.28
N LEU A 59 -9.28 11.20 2.26
CA LEU A 59 -9.14 12.37 3.13
C LEU A 59 -7.92 13.24 2.75
N GLY A 60 -7.27 12.95 1.63
CA GLY A 60 -6.25 13.80 1.01
C GLY A 60 -6.86 14.86 0.09
N MET A 61 -6.01 15.70 -0.50
CA MET A 61 -6.40 16.73 -1.46
C MET A 61 -6.08 16.36 -2.92
N ASP A 62 -5.50 15.19 -3.15
CA ASP A 62 -5.30 14.61 -4.49
C ASP A 62 -6.36 13.55 -4.78
N HIS A 63 -6.61 13.28 -6.07
CA HIS A 63 -7.44 12.14 -6.47
C HIS A 63 -6.59 10.88 -6.63
N HIS A 64 -7.18 9.72 -6.33
CA HIS A 64 -6.45 8.45 -6.36
C HIS A 64 -7.19 7.40 -7.19
N PRO A 65 -6.69 7.03 -8.39
CA PRO A 65 -7.14 5.83 -9.08
C PRO A 65 -6.60 4.60 -8.36
N MET A 66 -7.40 3.96 -7.51
CA MET A 66 -6.99 2.81 -6.72
C MET A 66 -7.14 1.52 -7.52
N HIS A 67 -6.03 0.84 -7.75
CA HIS A 67 -5.91 -0.38 -8.56
C HIS A 67 -5.62 -1.60 -7.68
N LEU A 68 -6.30 -2.72 -7.98
CA LEU A 68 -6.06 -4.02 -7.37
C LEU A 68 -5.52 -5.00 -8.41
N HIS A 69 -4.37 -5.60 -8.13
CA HIS A 69 -3.80 -6.66 -8.95
C HIS A 69 -4.55 -7.98 -8.76
N GLY A 70 -4.46 -8.86 -9.76
CA GLY A 70 -4.94 -10.25 -9.68
C GLY A 70 -6.46 -10.44 -9.59
N HIS A 71 -7.25 -9.38 -9.46
CA HIS A 71 -8.70 -9.44 -9.31
C HIS A 71 -9.39 -8.36 -10.14
N GLN A 72 -10.56 -8.70 -10.68
CA GLN A 72 -11.58 -7.72 -11.02
C GLN A 72 -12.51 -7.56 -9.81
N PHE A 73 -13.05 -6.37 -9.64
CA PHE A 73 -13.99 -6.04 -8.58
C PHE A 73 -15.22 -5.34 -9.15
N SER A 74 -16.25 -5.25 -8.31
CA SER A 74 -17.44 -4.46 -8.56
C SER A 74 -17.44 -3.23 -7.66
N VAL A 75 -17.71 -2.05 -8.22
CA VAL A 75 -17.96 -0.83 -7.45
C VAL A 75 -19.40 -0.88 -6.95
N THR A 76 -19.57 -1.12 -5.66
CA THR A 76 -20.88 -1.42 -5.04
C THR A 76 -21.41 -0.31 -4.14
N GLY A 77 -20.64 0.74 -3.89
CA GLY A 77 -21.06 1.84 -3.05
C GLY A 77 -20.21 3.09 -3.26
N THR A 78 -20.76 4.22 -2.82
CA THR A 78 -20.11 5.52 -2.77
C THR A 78 -20.24 6.11 -1.37
N GLU A 79 -19.81 7.36 -1.16
CA GLU A 79 -20.11 8.13 0.06
C GLU A 79 -21.61 8.20 0.39
N GLY A 80 -22.50 8.00 -0.60
CA GLY A 80 -23.95 7.92 -0.41
C GLY A 80 -24.47 6.55 0.02
N GLY A 81 -23.59 5.57 0.25
CA GLY A 81 -23.94 4.19 0.59
C GLY A 81 -23.98 3.25 -0.61
N ARG A 82 -24.67 2.12 -0.46
CA ARG A 82 -24.73 1.06 -1.48
C ARG A 82 -25.51 1.53 -2.70
N VAL A 83 -24.93 1.37 -3.90
CA VAL A 83 -25.61 1.69 -5.15
C VAL A 83 -26.65 0.64 -5.51
N ARG A 84 -27.59 0.99 -6.40
CA ARG A 84 -28.55 0.04 -6.98
C ARG A 84 -27.77 -1.03 -7.75
N THR A 85 -28.30 -2.26 -7.78
CA THR A 85 -27.68 -3.38 -8.51
C THR A 85 -27.43 -3.07 -9.99
N THR A 86 -28.31 -2.28 -10.61
CA THR A 86 -28.19 -1.83 -12.01
C THR A 86 -27.10 -0.77 -12.23
N ALA A 87 -26.56 -0.18 -11.16
CA ALA A 87 -25.49 0.82 -11.20
C ALA A 87 -24.16 0.29 -10.66
N VAL A 88 -24.07 -1.02 -10.43
CA VAL A 88 -22.81 -1.68 -10.06
C VAL A 88 -21.95 -1.79 -11.31
N GLU A 89 -20.75 -1.23 -11.25
CA GLU A 89 -19.81 -1.22 -12.37
C GLU A 89 -18.64 -2.18 -12.12
N PRO A 90 -18.24 -2.99 -13.11
CA PRO A 90 -17.01 -3.78 -13.00
C PRO A 90 -15.79 -2.89 -13.19
N GLY A 91 -14.69 -3.22 -12.53
CA GLY A 91 -13.43 -2.54 -12.69
C GLY A 91 -12.27 -3.31 -12.08
N ASN A 92 -11.05 -2.86 -12.38
CA ASN A 92 -9.85 -3.24 -11.63
C ASN A 92 -9.14 -1.99 -11.06
N THR A 93 -9.64 -0.80 -11.41
CA THR A 93 -9.18 0.50 -10.93
C THR A 93 -10.39 1.39 -10.71
N VAL A 94 -10.47 2.06 -9.56
CA VAL A 94 -11.56 3.00 -9.26
C VAL A 94 -10.99 4.35 -8.87
N LEU A 95 -11.48 5.42 -9.50
CA LEU A 95 -11.11 6.78 -9.11
C LEU A 95 -11.82 7.17 -7.82
N VAL A 96 -11.04 7.52 -6.80
CA VAL A 96 -11.52 8.10 -5.55
C VAL A 96 -11.14 9.58 -5.54
N GLY A 97 -12.12 10.45 -5.78
CA GLY A 97 -11.94 11.90 -5.74
C GLY A 97 -11.69 12.41 -4.32
N VAL A 98 -11.31 13.68 -4.19
CA VAL A 98 -11.12 14.37 -2.91
C VAL A 98 -12.43 14.33 -2.10
N ALA A 99 -12.34 13.97 -0.82
CA ALA A 99 -13.48 13.83 0.08
C ALA A 99 -14.57 12.83 -0.37
N GLN A 100 -14.26 11.94 -1.32
CA GLN A 100 -15.17 10.89 -1.79
C GLN A 100 -14.84 9.54 -1.16
N ALA A 101 -15.82 8.64 -1.22
CA ALA A 101 -15.64 7.25 -0.84
C ALA A 101 -16.10 6.30 -1.94
N ARG A 102 -15.49 5.12 -2.00
CA ARG A 102 -15.87 4.03 -2.91
C ARG A 102 -15.80 2.70 -2.17
N ASP A 103 -16.85 1.89 -2.31
CA ASP A 103 -16.86 0.51 -1.83
C ASP A 103 -16.65 -0.42 -3.03
N ILE A 104 -15.58 -1.22 -3.00
CA ILE A 104 -15.33 -2.27 -3.98
C ILE A 104 -15.53 -3.65 -3.36
N GLU A 105 -16.13 -4.57 -4.10
CA GLU A 105 -16.33 -5.96 -3.70
C GLU A 105 -15.75 -6.93 -4.72
N PHE A 106 -15.09 -7.99 -4.25
CA PHE A 106 -14.58 -9.08 -5.09
C PHE A 106 -14.60 -10.41 -4.34
N VAL A 107 -14.44 -11.51 -5.08
CA VAL A 107 -14.22 -12.84 -4.50
C VAL A 107 -12.72 -13.11 -4.52
N ALA A 108 -12.15 -13.51 -3.38
CA ALA A 108 -10.73 -13.84 -3.27
C ALA A 108 -10.43 -15.25 -3.82
N ASP A 109 -10.61 -15.46 -5.12
CA ASP A 109 -10.50 -16.76 -5.78
C ASP A 109 -9.11 -17.05 -6.40
N ASN A 110 -8.22 -16.06 -6.38
CA ASN A 110 -6.87 -16.14 -6.95
C ASN A 110 -5.79 -16.04 -5.86
N PRO A 111 -5.30 -17.16 -5.31
CA PRO A 111 -4.26 -17.19 -4.27
C PRO A 111 -2.99 -16.46 -4.69
N GLY A 112 -2.47 -15.61 -3.81
CA GLY A 112 -1.29 -14.80 -4.09
C GLY A 112 -1.21 -13.53 -3.25
N ASP A 113 -0.11 -12.80 -3.43
CA ASP A 113 0.15 -11.52 -2.79
C ASP A 113 0.00 -10.42 -3.86
N TRP A 114 -1.11 -9.70 -3.81
CA TRP A 114 -1.52 -8.76 -4.85
C TRP A 114 -1.41 -7.33 -4.38
N HIS A 115 -0.70 -6.48 -5.13
CA HIS A 115 -0.64 -5.06 -4.80
C HIS A 115 -2.01 -4.40 -4.92
N PHE A 116 -2.29 -3.53 -3.95
CA PHE A 116 -3.39 -2.59 -3.97
C PHE A 116 -2.83 -1.19 -3.79
N HIS A 117 -2.95 -0.35 -4.81
CA HIS A 117 -2.20 0.91 -4.86
C HIS A 117 -2.84 2.00 -5.71
N CYS A 118 -2.39 3.25 -5.51
CA CYS A 118 -2.72 4.33 -6.43
C CYS A 118 -1.99 4.14 -7.77
N HIS A 119 -2.70 4.29 -8.87
CA HIS A 119 -2.18 4.09 -10.22
C HIS A 119 -1.59 5.38 -10.85
N LEU A 120 -1.45 6.46 -10.06
CA LEU A 120 -0.64 7.61 -10.44
C LEU A 120 0.82 7.32 -10.04
N PRO A 121 1.78 7.29 -10.99
CA PRO A 121 3.15 6.87 -10.68
C PRO A 121 3.81 7.63 -9.53
N HIS A 122 3.68 8.95 -9.49
CA HIS A 122 4.28 9.76 -8.42
C HIS A 122 3.64 9.51 -7.04
N HIS A 123 2.38 9.06 -6.99
CA HIS A 123 1.69 8.65 -5.74
C HIS A 123 2.12 7.26 -5.26
N MET A 124 2.38 6.32 -6.19
CA MET A 124 2.80 4.96 -5.82
C MET A 124 4.21 4.94 -5.22
N MET A 125 5.00 6.00 -5.41
CA MET A 125 6.42 6.04 -5.02
C MET A 125 6.74 7.04 -3.92
N ASN A 126 5.79 7.92 -3.52
CA ASN A 126 6.04 9.07 -2.63
C ASN A 126 7.25 9.90 -3.06
N GLN A 127 7.19 10.32 -4.33
CA GLN A 127 8.23 11.06 -5.06
C GLN A 127 9.56 10.29 -5.19
N MET A 128 10.01 10.10 -6.42
CA MET A 128 11.36 9.65 -6.74
C MET A 128 12.41 10.74 -6.43
N VAL A 129 12.54 11.20 -5.18
CA VAL A 129 13.38 12.36 -4.88
C VAL A 129 14.29 12.20 -3.67
N SER A 130 15.56 12.51 -3.93
CA SER A 130 16.61 12.87 -2.99
C SER A 130 16.34 14.17 -2.21
N MET A 131 15.08 14.52 -1.93
CA MET A 131 14.68 15.85 -1.45
C MET A 131 14.10 15.86 -0.03
N VAL A 132 13.99 14.71 0.62
CA VAL A 132 13.81 14.67 2.08
C VAL A 132 15.21 14.66 2.67
N GLY A 133 15.61 15.75 3.32
CA GLY A 133 16.97 15.97 3.83
C GLY A 133 17.47 14.90 4.83
N PRO A 134 18.51 15.18 5.63
CA PRO A 134 19.28 14.18 6.39
C PRO A 134 18.52 13.37 7.47
N LEU A 135 17.20 13.52 7.57
CA LEU A 135 16.31 12.82 8.50
C LEU A 135 15.75 11.49 7.94
N MET A 136 15.97 11.17 6.66
CA MET A 136 15.99 9.78 6.21
C MET A 136 17.44 9.33 6.10
N MET A 137 17.72 8.11 6.58
CA MET A 137 19.07 7.58 6.82
C MET A 137 20.08 8.00 5.76
N SER A 138 21.24 8.52 6.18
CA SER A 138 22.33 8.76 5.25
C SER A 138 22.72 7.45 4.56
N HIS A 139 22.76 7.48 3.23
CA HIS A 139 23.05 6.34 2.35
C HIS A 139 24.51 5.85 2.42
N ALA A 140 25.27 6.33 3.41
CA ALA A 140 26.71 6.12 3.47
C ALA A 140 27.12 4.74 4.01
N ASN A 141 26.22 3.96 4.65
CA ASN A 141 26.62 2.76 5.40
C ASN A 141 25.65 1.56 5.34
N MET A 142 24.72 1.49 4.39
CA MET A 142 23.78 0.37 4.27
C MET A 142 24.28 -0.70 3.28
N PRO A 143 24.24 -2.02 3.62
CA PRO A 143 24.67 -3.07 2.70
C PRO A 143 23.76 -3.15 1.46
N ARG A 144 24.36 -3.22 0.26
CA ARG A 144 23.66 -3.44 -1.03
C ARG A 144 22.75 -4.67 -0.96
N PRO A 145 21.53 -4.63 -1.53
CA PRO A 145 20.77 -5.84 -1.83
C PRO A 145 21.57 -6.71 -2.82
N ALA A 146 21.69 -8.00 -2.50
CA ALA A 146 22.58 -8.93 -3.19
C ALA A 146 21.99 -9.60 -4.44
N THR A 147 20.96 -9.05 -5.10
CA THR A 147 20.35 -9.72 -6.25
C THR A 147 20.03 -8.74 -7.39
N ASP A 148 20.73 -8.95 -8.51
CA ASP A 148 20.37 -8.59 -9.89
C ASP A 148 20.41 -7.12 -10.33
N ALA A 149 21.02 -6.21 -9.55
CA ALA A 149 21.31 -4.87 -10.06
C ALA A 149 22.51 -4.89 -11.03
N PRO A 150 22.39 -4.33 -12.27
CA PRO A 150 23.51 -4.20 -13.19
C PRO A 150 24.74 -3.56 -12.53
N PRO A 151 25.96 -3.96 -12.92
CA PRO A 151 27.15 -3.25 -12.47
C PRO A 151 27.02 -1.77 -12.92
N ASN A 152 27.16 -0.84 -11.97
CA ASN A 152 27.11 0.63 -12.13
C ASN A 152 25.78 1.36 -11.84
N THR A 153 24.75 0.73 -11.26
CA THR A 153 23.51 1.44 -10.85
C THR A 153 23.74 2.59 -9.84
N GLY A 154 24.80 2.53 -9.03
CA GLY A 154 25.17 3.59 -8.08
C GLY A 154 25.96 4.77 -8.67
N MET A 155 26.28 4.74 -9.97
CA MET A 155 27.16 5.72 -10.63
C MET A 155 26.40 6.72 -11.52
N VAL A 156 25.07 6.65 -11.55
CA VAL A 156 24.24 7.52 -12.37
C VAL A 156 23.73 8.68 -11.50
N PRO A 157 24.18 9.92 -11.75
CA PRO A 157 23.68 11.10 -11.05
C PRO A 157 22.16 11.23 -11.22
N GLY A 158 21.43 11.33 -10.11
CA GLY A 158 19.96 11.45 -10.11
C GLY A 158 19.20 10.14 -10.34
N TYR A 159 19.89 9.00 -10.48
CA TYR A 159 19.22 7.71 -10.37
C TYR A 159 18.73 7.56 -8.93
N PRO A 160 17.50 7.12 -8.68
CA PRO A 160 17.00 7.04 -7.32
C PRO A 160 17.56 5.75 -6.70
N GLN A 161 18.77 5.85 -6.12
CA GLN A 161 19.53 4.72 -5.54
C GLN A 161 18.79 4.00 -4.38
N ASP A 162 17.66 4.54 -3.96
CA ASP A 162 16.94 4.18 -2.74
C ASP A 162 15.62 3.45 -3.03
N MET A 163 15.27 3.33 -4.32
CA MET A 163 13.98 2.81 -4.81
C MET A 163 13.79 1.31 -4.64
N PHE A 164 14.84 0.60 -4.24
CA PHE A 164 14.81 -0.86 -4.07
C PHE A 164 15.54 -1.25 -2.79
N MET A 165 15.30 -0.51 -1.71
CA MET A 165 15.75 -0.94 -0.39
C MET A 165 14.87 -2.09 0.10
N VAL A 166 15.46 -3.29 0.05
CA VAL A 166 14.89 -4.46 0.71
C VAL A 166 15.10 -4.29 2.21
N MET A 167 13.99 -4.13 2.93
CA MET A 167 13.89 -3.83 4.36
C MET A 167 13.00 -4.87 5.05
N ASP A 168 12.85 -6.06 4.46
CA ASP A 168 11.92 -7.11 4.90
C ASP A 168 11.93 -7.33 6.42
N ASP A 169 13.12 -7.43 7.03
CA ASP A 169 13.29 -7.67 8.47
C ASP A 169 12.86 -6.47 9.32
N LEU A 170 13.06 -5.25 8.84
CA LEU A 170 12.71 -4.01 9.56
C LEU A 170 11.21 -3.75 9.58
N VAL A 171 10.48 -4.23 8.57
CA VAL A 171 9.01 -4.10 8.48
C VAL A 171 8.28 -5.41 8.74
N ALA A 172 9.01 -6.43 9.19
CA ALA A 172 8.47 -7.74 9.49
C ALA A 172 7.42 -7.66 10.60
N LYS A 173 6.29 -8.31 10.36
CA LYS A 173 5.16 -8.47 11.27
C LYS A 173 4.42 -9.76 10.95
N PRO A 174 3.52 -10.25 11.81
CA PRO A 174 2.79 -11.48 11.56
C PRO A 174 2.10 -11.48 10.18
N GLU A 175 1.52 -10.34 9.78
CA GLU A 175 0.84 -10.18 8.49
C GLU A 175 1.76 -10.31 7.27
N THR A 176 3.08 -10.15 7.42
CA THR A 176 4.07 -10.31 6.34
C THR A 176 4.69 -11.70 6.35
N TYR A 177 4.30 -12.58 7.27
CA TYR A 177 4.83 -13.93 7.34
C TYR A 177 4.57 -14.71 6.04
N GLY A 178 5.63 -15.33 5.51
CA GLY A 178 5.56 -16.12 4.28
C GLY A 178 5.58 -15.29 2.98
N LEU A 179 5.72 -13.95 3.04
CA LEU A 179 6.02 -13.17 1.85
C LEU A 179 7.39 -13.55 1.27
N ARG A 180 7.53 -13.46 -0.05
CA ARG A 180 8.79 -13.73 -0.74
C ARG A 180 9.88 -12.76 -0.26
N ARG A 181 11.11 -13.27 -0.07
CA ARG A 181 12.27 -12.41 0.20
C ARG A 181 12.42 -11.34 -0.89
N GLY A 182 12.63 -10.10 -0.49
CA GLY A 182 12.70 -8.92 -1.35
C GLY A 182 11.35 -8.22 -1.57
N TRP A 183 10.24 -8.71 -0.99
CA TRP A 183 8.91 -8.14 -1.24
C TRP A 183 8.85 -6.65 -0.94
N SER A 184 9.56 -6.18 0.09
CA SER A 184 9.48 -4.78 0.51
C SER A 184 10.05 -3.83 -0.54
N GLY A 185 10.98 -4.29 -1.38
CA GLY A 185 11.55 -3.48 -2.47
C GLY A 185 10.54 -3.19 -3.58
N GLY A 186 9.44 -3.93 -3.64
CA GLY A 186 8.34 -3.72 -4.57
C GLY A 186 7.11 -3.03 -3.96
N THR A 187 7.17 -2.56 -2.70
CA THR A 187 6.04 -1.93 -2.01
C THR A 187 6.47 -0.57 -1.46
N MET A 188 6.03 0.51 -2.09
CA MET A 188 6.42 1.87 -1.78
C MET A 188 5.22 2.81 -1.71
N GLY A 189 5.41 4.02 -1.19
CA GLY A 189 4.42 5.10 -1.25
C GLY A 189 2.99 4.67 -0.89
N MET A 190 2.02 5.02 -1.73
CA MET A 190 0.62 4.60 -1.58
C MET A 190 0.38 3.17 -2.12
N MET A 191 1.06 2.18 -1.54
CA MET A 191 0.87 0.75 -1.80
C MET A 191 0.60 -0.04 -0.52
N THR A 192 -0.25 -1.05 -0.62
CA THR A 192 -0.35 -2.16 0.32
C THR A 192 -0.56 -3.45 -0.46
N ILE A 193 -0.72 -4.58 0.23
CA ILE A 193 -0.88 -5.90 -0.37
C ILE A 193 -2.20 -6.51 0.12
N VAL A 194 -3.00 -7.04 -0.79
CA VAL A 194 -4.08 -8.00 -0.50
C VAL A 194 -3.49 -9.40 -0.63
N ARG A 195 -3.46 -10.15 0.48
CA ARG A 195 -2.94 -11.51 0.52
C ARG A 195 -4.09 -12.50 0.53
N VAL A 196 -4.26 -13.22 -0.58
CA VAL A 196 -5.22 -14.31 -0.71
C VAL A 196 -4.52 -15.60 -0.31
N LEU A 197 -4.86 -16.08 0.88
CA LEU A 197 -4.16 -17.17 1.55
C LEU A 197 -4.97 -18.46 1.53
N GLU A 198 -4.28 -19.59 1.37
CA GLU A 198 -4.86 -20.89 1.68
C GLU A 198 -5.19 -20.99 3.20
N PRO A 199 -6.20 -21.78 3.59
CA PRO A 199 -6.72 -21.79 4.96
C PRO A 199 -5.66 -22.07 6.04
N ASP A 200 -4.72 -22.96 5.78
CA ASP A 200 -3.65 -23.35 6.71
C ASP A 200 -2.68 -22.19 7.01
N LEU A 201 -2.22 -21.49 5.96
CA LEU A 201 -1.35 -20.33 6.11
C LEU A 201 -2.09 -19.16 6.77
N PHE A 202 -3.36 -18.96 6.44
CA PHE A 202 -4.20 -17.96 7.08
C PHE A 202 -4.30 -18.19 8.60
N GLU A 203 -4.64 -19.41 9.04
CA GLU A 203 -4.75 -19.72 10.47
C GLU A 203 -3.40 -19.58 11.19
N LYS A 204 -2.30 -19.95 10.53
CA LYS A 204 -0.95 -19.76 11.06
C LYS A 204 -0.65 -18.29 11.33
N ILE A 205 -0.92 -17.41 10.36
CA ILE A 205 -0.70 -15.96 10.54
C ILE A 205 -1.59 -15.40 11.65
N GLN A 206 -2.83 -15.86 11.75
CA GLN A 206 -3.73 -15.45 12.83
C GLN A 206 -3.22 -15.91 14.21
N SER A 207 -2.56 -17.08 14.31
CA SER A 207 -1.88 -17.49 15.54
C SER A 207 -0.76 -16.55 15.92
N LEU A 208 0.14 -16.24 14.99
CA LEU A 208 1.26 -15.33 15.21
C LEU A 208 0.80 -13.94 15.65
N LYS A 209 -0.33 -13.46 15.10
CA LYS A 209 -0.96 -12.20 15.54
C LYS A 209 -1.44 -12.24 16.97
N ARG A 210 -2.04 -13.34 17.41
CA ARG A 210 -2.50 -13.52 18.79
C ARG A 210 -1.33 -13.59 19.77
N GLU A 211 -0.23 -14.22 19.38
CA GLU A 211 0.99 -14.32 20.19
C GLU A 211 1.70 -12.97 20.38
N GLN A 212 1.59 -12.06 19.41
CA GLN A 212 2.19 -10.72 19.50
C GLN A 212 1.26 -9.64 20.08
N ALA A 213 -0.03 -9.92 20.27
CA ALA A 213 -0.94 -8.95 20.87
C ALA A 213 -0.55 -8.75 22.35
N PRO A 214 -0.39 -7.49 22.83
CA PRO A 214 -0.15 -7.26 24.24
C PRO A 214 -1.33 -7.80 25.07
N VAL A 215 -1.00 -8.46 26.18
CA VAL A 215 -1.97 -8.95 27.19
C VAL A 215 -2.70 -7.77 27.83
#